data_AF-A0AAV5ENY0-F1
#
_entry.id   AF-A0AAV5ENY0-F1
#
_cell.length_a   1.000
_cell.length_b   1.000
_cell.length_c   1.000
_cell.angle_alpha   90.00
_cell.angle_beta   90.00
_cell.angle_gamma   90.00
#
_symmetry.space_group_name_H-M   'P 1'
#
loop_
_entity.id
_entity.type
_entity.pdbx_description
1 polymer ?
#
loop_
_entity_poly.entity_id
_entity_poly.type
_entity_poly.pdbx_seq_one_letter_code
_entity_poly.pdbx_strand_id
1 'polypeptide(L)'
;MFYYNSSALLEPNTQSSLLKAIDISKKFGGITFFDLNLPLPLWSSSKETKSLIKEAWEAADIIEVTKQELEFLSDIEPSEKFDTNDNDKSKFKHYSPDIIMKLWHGNLKVLFVTNGTSKIHYYTDKNHGWIRGTEDAPITPFTSDMSQSGDAIVAALMRMLSVNPHLVTDKVYLHKAVQYAIKCGVIDQWVLAREGGFLPKEREDPTKEEYEVRRSITEREYRTLPDAMHSENSPTGELLYVE
;
A
#
# COMPACT_ATOMS: atom_id res chain seq x y z
N MET A 1 -19.52 1.09 5.69
CA MET A 1 -18.57 1.50 4.63
C MET A 1 -18.15 0.23 3.92
N PHE A 2 -18.20 0.20 2.60
CA PHE A 2 -17.84 -0.94 1.78
C PHE A 2 -16.49 -0.66 1.12
N TYR A 3 -15.51 -1.51 1.38
CA TYR A 3 -14.13 -1.36 0.92
C TYR A 3 -13.83 -2.34 -0.20
N TYR A 4 -13.05 -1.89 -1.20
CA TYR A 4 -12.51 -2.71 -2.27
C TYR A 4 -11.25 -2.10 -2.84
N ASN A 5 -10.47 -2.91 -3.55
CA ASN A 5 -9.29 -2.47 -4.28
C ASN A 5 -9.23 -3.01 -5.72
N SER A 6 -8.23 -2.56 -6.50
CA SER A 6 -8.15 -2.92 -7.92
C SER A 6 -7.84 -4.39 -8.18
N SER A 7 -7.28 -5.13 -7.21
CA SER A 7 -6.99 -6.56 -7.36
C SER A 7 -8.25 -7.38 -7.70
N ALA A 8 -9.40 -6.96 -7.17
CA ALA A 8 -10.69 -7.61 -7.43
C ALA A 8 -11.22 -7.38 -8.86
N LEU A 9 -10.58 -6.50 -9.64
CA LEU A 9 -10.95 -6.20 -11.03
C LEU A 9 -10.13 -7.00 -12.05
N LEU A 10 -9.11 -7.73 -11.61
CA LEU A 10 -8.20 -8.47 -12.49
C LEU A 10 -8.85 -9.71 -13.12
N GLU A 11 -9.81 -10.32 -12.41
CA GLU A 11 -10.49 -11.54 -12.85
C GLU A 11 -11.99 -11.27 -13.09
N PRO A 12 -12.56 -11.67 -14.24
CA PRO A 12 -13.92 -11.29 -14.63
C PRO A 12 -15.04 -11.69 -13.64
N ASN A 13 -14.96 -12.86 -12.99
CA ASN A 13 -15.99 -13.28 -12.04
C ASN A 13 -15.92 -12.46 -10.74
N THR A 14 -14.71 -12.14 -10.30
CA THR A 14 -14.44 -11.31 -9.13
C THR A 14 -14.87 -9.87 -9.40
N GLN A 15 -14.59 -9.35 -10.60
CA GLN A 15 -15.05 -8.04 -11.06
C GLN A 15 -16.59 -7.95 -11.02
N SER A 16 -17.28 -8.93 -11.62
CA SER A 16 -18.75 -8.98 -11.61
C SER A 16 -19.32 -9.04 -10.19
N SER A 17 -18.71 -9.84 -9.32
CA SER A 17 -19.10 -9.96 -7.91
C SER A 17 -18.89 -8.65 -7.14
N LEU A 18 -17.77 -7.98 -7.36
CA LEU A 18 -17.46 -6.68 -6.77
C LEU A 18 -18.49 -5.62 -7.19
N LEU A 19 -18.75 -5.50 -8.50
CA LEU A 19 -19.73 -4.53 -9.00
C LEU A 19 -21.13 -4.80 -8.41
N LYS A 20 -21.49 -6.07 -8.22
CA LYS A 20 -22.76 -6.42 -7.56
C LYS A 20 -22.77 -6.06 -6.08
N ALA A 21 -21.66 -6.26 -5.37
CA ALA A 21 -21.52 -5.88 -3.97
C ALA A 21 -21.59 -4.35 -3.77
N ILE A 22 -20.96 -3.60 -4.69
CA ILE A 22 -21.05 -2.13 -4.73
C ILE A 22 -22.51 -1.68 -4.92
N ASP A 23 -23.22 -2.25 -5.90
CA ASP A 23 -24.64 -1.95 -6.17
C ASP A 23 -25.51 -2.19 -4.92
N ILE A 24 -25.34 -3.34 -4.26
CA ILE A 24 -26.06 -3.68 -3.03
C ILE A 24 -25.71 -2.69 -1.91
N SER A 25 -24.42 -2.40 -1.69
CA SER A 25 -23.99 -1.45 -0.66
C SER A 25 -24.66 -0.09 -0.86
N LYS A 26 -24.61 0.45 -2.08
CA LYS A 26 -25.20 1.76 -2.41
C LYS A 26 -26.72 1.76 -2.25
N LYS A 27 -27.40 0.68 -2.62
CA LYS A 27 -28.85 0.53 -2.44
C LYS A 27 -29.29 0.67 -0.97
N PHE A 28 -28.44 0.26 -0.02
CA PHE A 28 -28.70 0.40 1.42
C PHE A 28 -28.06 1.65 2.04
N GLY A 29 -27.63 2.63 1.23
CA GLY A 29 -27.02 3.87 1.71
C GLY A 29 -25.57 3.71 2.20
N GLY A 30 -24.90 2.62 1.83
CA GLY A 30 -23.51 2.37 2.16
C GLY A 30 -22.56 3.30 1.40
N ILE A 31 -21.58 3.85 2.12
CA ILE A 31 -20.47 4.63 1.56
C ILE A 31 -19.40 3.67 1.04
N THR A 32 -18.94 3.87 -0.20
CA THR A 32 -17.88 3.07 -0.85
C THR A 32 -16.50 3.71 -0.67
N PHE A 33 -15.51 2.90 -0.35
CA PHE A 33 -14.10 3.28 -0.25
C PHE A 33 -13.31 2.43 -1.24
N PHE A 34 -12.71 3.08 -2.22
CA PHE A 34 -11.85 2.44 -3.20
C PHE A 34 -10.39 2.76 -2.91
N ASP A 35 -9.64 1.77 -2.43
CA ASP A 35 -8.18 1.82 -2.41
C ASP A 35 -7.67 1.35 -3.77
N LEU A 36 -7.06 2.23 -4.55
CA LEU A 36 -6.69 1.87 -5.91
C LEU A 36 -5.68 0.72 -5.94
N ASN A 37 -4.59 0.82 -5.16
CA ASN A 37 -3.57 -0.22 -4.97
C ASN A 37 -3.28 -1.04 -6.25
N LEU A 38 -2.87 -0.34 -7.31
CA LEU A 38 -2.53 -0.93 -8.60
C LEU A 38 -1.23 -1.72 -8.45
N PRO A 39 -1.22 -3.03 -8.74
CA PRO A 39 0.03 -3.75 -8.93
C PRO A 39 0.64 -3.34 -10.27
N LEU A 40 1.21 -2.13 -10.37
CA LEU A 40 1.67 -1.47 -11.61
C LEU A 40 2.39 -2.41 -12.62
N PRO A 41 3.25 -3.36 -12.21
CA PRO A 41 3.88 -4.32 -13.13
C PRO A 41 2.90 -5.25 -13.89
N LEU A 42 1.69 -5.45 -13.37
CA LEU A 42 0.66 -6.30 -13.96
C LEU A 42 -0.23 -5.54 -14.97
N TRP A 43 -0.10 -4.22 -15.09
CA TRP A 43 -0.96 -3.40 -15.93
C TRP A 43 -0.24 -2.97 -17.21
N SER A 44 -0.78 -3.39 -18.36
CA SER A 44 -0.19 -3.23 -19.69
C SER A 44 -0.16 -1.79 -20.21
N SER A 45 -1.14 -0.94 -19.85
CA SER A 45 -1.15 0.48 -20.21
C SER A 45 -2.06 1.35 -19.32
N SER A 46 -1.78 2.66 -19.23
CA SER A 46 -2.64 3.66 -18.56
C SER A 46 -4.07 3.65 -19.12
N LYS A 47 -4.22 3.55 -20.45
CA LYS A 47 -5.53 3.53 -21.11
C LYS A 47 -6.37 2.30 -20.73
N GLU A 48 -5.75 1.12 -20.75
CA GLU A 48 -6.43 -0.13 -20.38
C GLU A 48 -6.78 -0.15 -18.89
N THR A 49 -5.85 0.31 -18.03
CA THR A 49 -6.07 0.44 -16.59
C THR A 49 -7.27 1.34 -16.29
N LYS A 50 -7.30 2.54 -16.89
CA LYS A 50 -8.42 3.49 -16.76
C LYS A 50 -9.74 2.86 -17.21
N SER A 51 -9.72 2.04 -18.26
CA SER A 51 -10.91 1.33 -18.73
C SER A 51 -11.39 0.27 -17.74
N LEU A 52 -10.47 -0.50 -17.15
CA LEU A 52 -10.82 -1.58 -16.23
C LEU A 52 -11.36 -1.04 -14.89
N ILE A 53 -10.74 0.03 -14.37
CA ILE A 53 -11.15 0.60 -13.09
C ILE A 53 -12.35 1.53 -13.20
N LYS A 54 -12.78 1.91 -14.41
CA LYS A 54 -13.77 2.98 -14.64
C LYS A 54 -15.04 2.83 -13.80
N GLU A 55 -15.68 1.67 -13.86
CA GLU A 55 -16.96 1.45 -13.17
C GLU A 55 -16.79 1.47 -11.64
N ALA A 56 -15.73 0.83 -11.13
CA ALA A 56 -15.40 0.81 -9.71
C ALA A 56 -14.99 2.20 -9.19
N TRP A 57 -14.27 2.97 -10.03
CA TRP A 57 -13.89 4.35 -9.78
C TRP A 57 -15.12 5.25 -9.69
N GLU A 58 -15.97 5.28 -10.72
CA GLU A 58 -17.18 6.12 -10.77
C GLU A 58 -18.19 5.80 -9.65
N ALA A 59 -18.14 4.57 -9.11
CA ALA A 59 -18.99 4.15 -8.01
C ALA A 59 -18.51 4.57 -6.62
N ALA A 60 -17.25 4.99 -6.46
CA ALA A 60 -16.61 5.30 -5.18
C ALA A 60 -17.09 6.64 -4.55
N ASP A 61 -17.33 6.66 -3.24
CA ASP A 61 -17.53 7.91 -2.50
C ASP A 61 -16.20 8.48 -1.99
N ILE A 62 -15.27 7.58 -1.69
CA ILE A 62 -13.94 7.87 -1.14
C ILE A 62 -12.93 7.09 -1.98
N ILE A 63 -11.87 7.75 -2.41
CA ILE A 63 -10.77 7.10 -3.13
C ILE A 63 -9.47 7.38 -2.41
N GLU A 64 -8.62 6.37 -2.32
CA GLU A 64 -7.20 6.51 -1.97
C GLU A 64 -6.36 6.06 -3.17
N VAL A 65 -5.32 6.84 -3.46
CA VAL A 65 -4.28 6.52 -4.43
C VAL A 65 -2.93 6.90 -3.86
N THR A 66 -1.87 6.23 -4.30
CA THR A 66 -0.50 6.69 -4.06
C THR A 66 -0.12 7.85 -4.98
N LYS A 67 0.96 8.57 -4.67
CA LYS A 67 1.56 9.60 -5.54
C LYS A 67 1.80 9.03 -6.95
N GLN A 68 2.35 7.83 -7.02
CA GLN A 68 2.74 7.17 -8.26
C GLN A 68 1.52 6.80 -9.10
N GLU A 69 0.48 6.29 -8.46
CA GLU A 69 -0.79 5.99 -9.13
C GLU A 69 -1.48 7.25 -9.63
N LEU A 70 -1.45 8.34 -8.86
CA LEU A 70 -1.98 9.63 -9.31
C LEU A 70 -1.24 10.12 -10.56
N GLU A 71 0.09 10.08 -10.54
CA GLU A 71 0.94 10.46 -11.66
C GLU A 71 0.64 9.59 -12.90
N PHE A 72 0.55 8.27 -12.72
CA PHE A 72 0.19 7.31 -13.76
C PHE A 72 -1.19 7.59 -14.36
N LEU A 73 -2.21 7.81 -13.53
CA LEU A 73 -3.57 8.12 -13.98
C LEU A 73 -3.69 9.49 -14.63
N SER A 74 -2.83 10.44 -14.26
CA SER A 74 -2.85 11.80 -14.81
C SER A 74 -1.95 11.97 -16.03
N ASP A 75 -1.29 10.89 -16.48
CA ASP A 75 -0.26 10.88 -17.53
C ASP A 75 0.84 11.93 -17.25
N ILE A 76 1.21 12.08 -15.98
CA ILE A 76 2.29 12.95 -15.51
C ILE A 76 3.57 12.13 -15.46
N GLU A 77 4.63 12.62 -16.09
CA GLU A 77 5.95 11.99 -15.93
C GLU A 77 6.44 12.14 -14.49
N PRO A 78 6.78 11.03 -13.81
CA PRO A 78 7.36 11.09 -12.47
C PRO A 78 8.64 11.91 -12.49
N SER A 79 8.74 12.91 -11.63
CA SER A 79 9.96 13.72 -11.51
C SER A 79 11.12 12.96 -10.86
N GLU A 80 10.84 11.79 -10.28
CA GLU A 80 11.74 11.03 -9.41
C GLU A 80 11.63 9.54 -9.69
N LYS A 81 12.72 8.81 -9.42
CA LYS A 81 12.67 7.34 -9.40
C LYS A 81 11.94 6.87 -8.15
N PHE A 82 11.16 5.80 -8.31
CA PHE A 82 10.51 5.14 -7.19
C PHE A 82 11.58 4.47 -6.31
N ASP A 83 11.76 4.99 -5.10
CA ASP A 83 12.58 4.35 -4.07
C ASP A 83 11.90 4.57 -2.72
N THR A 84 11.60 3.48 -2.00
CA THR A 84 11.06 3.55 -0.64
C THR A 84 12.01 4.26 0.33
N ASN A 85 13.30 4.33 -0.01
CA ASN A 85 14.36 4.97 0.77
C ASN A 85 14.62 6.43 0.40
N ASP A 86 14.03 6.96 -0.70
CA ASP A 86 14.18 8.36 -1.13
C ASP A 86 12.84 9.10 -1.17
N ASN A 87 12.23 9.29 0.01
CA ASN A 87 10.86 9.81 0.16
C ASN A 87 10.76 11.11 0.96
N ASP A 88 11.69 12.05 0.76
CA ASP A 88 11.62 13.35 1.45
C ASP A 88 10.26 14.03 1.21
N LYS A 89 9.55 14.37 2.30
CA LYS A 89 8.24 15.05 2.29
C LYS A 89 8.19 16.37 1.50
N SER A 90 9.34 17.01 1.25
CA SER A 90 9.47 18.20 0.40
C SER A 90 9.31 17.87 -1.09
N LYS A 91 9.64 16.64 -1.49
CA LYS A 91 9.52 16.10 -2.85
C LYS A 91 8.09 15.75 -3.24
N PHE A 92 7.24 15.46 -2.25
CA PHE A 92 5.84 15.19 -2.51
C PHE A 92 5.06 16.49 -2.79
N LYS A 93 4.97 16.81 -4.08
CA LYS A 93 4.25 17.96 -4.62
C LYS A 93 2.75 17.87 -4.32
N HIS A 94 2.18 18.97 -3.82
CA HIS A 94 0.74 19.14 -3.81
C HIS A 94 0.29 19.56 -5.20
N TYR A 95 -0.41 18.69 -5.93
CA TYR A 95 -0.95 19.01 -7.25
C TYR A 95 -2.09 20.03 -7.13
N SER A 96 -2.24 20.87 -8.16
CA SER A 96 -3.35 21.82 -8.22
C SER A 96 -4.69 21.09 -8.40
N PRO A 97 -5.80 21.67 -7.93
CA PRO A 97 -7.12 21.12 -8.16
C PRO A 97 -7.41 20.83 -9.63
N ASP A 98 -6.90 21.61 -10.59
CA ASP A 98 -7.14 21.40 -12.03
C ASP A 98 -6.67 20.02 -12.55
N ILE A 99 -5.60 19.48 -11.98
CA ILE A 99 -5.11 18.14 -12.31
C ILE A 99 -6.06 17.10 -11.71
N ILE A 100 -6.40 17.27 -10.44
CA ILE A 100 -7.26 16.36 -9.69
C ILE A 100 -8.67 16.29 -10.28
N MET A 101 -9.19 17.43 -10.76
CA MET A 101 -10.53 17.53 -11.34
C MET A 101 -10.70 16.68 -12.61
N LYS A 102 -9.61 16.31 -13.30
CA LYS A 102 -9.67 15.35 -14.42
C LYS A 102 -10.04 13.94 -14.00
N LEU A 103 -9.77 13.58 -12.74
CA LEU A 103 -10.08 12.28 -12.14
C LEU A 103 -11.38 12.33 -11.32
N TRP A 104 -11.99 13.51 -11.18
CA TRP A 104 -13.16 13.72 -10.33
C TRP A 104 -14.43 13.24 -11.01
N HIS A 105 -15.36 12.72 -10.21
CA HIS A 105 -16.70 12.31 -10.66
C HIS A 105 -17.75 12.73 -9.63
N GLY A 106 -19.02 12.77 -10.04
CA GLY A 106 -20.09 13.37 -9.24
C GLY A 106 -20.40 12.68 -7.90
N ASN A 107 -19.97 11.42 -7.73
CA ASN A 107 -20.17 10.68 -6.47
C ASN A 107 -19.01 10.89 -5.48
N LEU A 108 -17.85 11.36 -5.96
CA LEU A 108 -16.65 11.45 -5.15
C LEU A 108 -16.78 12.56 -4.12
N LYS A 109 -16.57 12.20 -2.85
CA LYS A 109 -16.60 13.13 -1.71
C LYS A 109 -15.20 13.56 -1.33
N VAL A 110 -14.26 12.62 -1.31
CA VAL A 110 -12.86 12.88 -0.99
C VAL A 110 -11.91 11.93 -1.72
N LEU A 111 -10.83 12.50 -2.24
CA LEU A 111 -9.68 11.78 -2.78
C LEU A 111 -8.48 11.98 -1.84
N PHE A 112 -7.91 10.89 -1.35
CA PHE A 112 -6.64 10.88 -0.64
C PHE A 112 -5.50 10.53 -1.59
N VAL A 113 -4.38 11.22 -1.44
CA VAL A 113 -3.14 10.91 -2.16
C VAL A 113 -2.02 10.69 -1.17
N THR A 114 -1.49 9.47 -1.09
CA THR A 114 -0.49 9.07 -0.10
C THR A 114 0.91 8.93 -0.71
N ASN A 115 1.94 9.08 0.13
CA ASN A 115 3.31 8.69 -0.19
C ASN A 115 3.92 8.10 1.07
N GLY A 116 3.39 6.93 1.45
CA GLY A 116 3.64 6.33 2.76
C GLY A 116 3.24 7.26 3.91
N THR A 117 4.03 7.22 4.99
CA THR A 117 3.79 8.04 6.19
C THR A 117 4.34 9.46 6.06
N SER A 118 5.09 9.78 5.00
CA SER A 118 5.80 11.06 4.83
C SER A 118 4.90 12.28 4.75
N LYS A 119 3.77 12.13 4.04
CA LYS A 119 2.79 13.19 3.79
C LYS A 119 1.59 12.59 3.09
N ILE A 120 0.40 13.06 3.47
CA ILE A 120 -0.86 12.66 2.84
C ILE A 120 -1.60 13.93 2.44
N HIS A 121 -2.08 13.94 1.19
CA HIS A 121 -2.91 14.99 0.64
C HIS A 121 -4.37 14.54 0.63
N TYR A 122 -5.28 15.50 0.75
CA TYR A 122 -6.71 15.26 0.54
C TYR A 122 -7.29 16.33 -0.37
N TYR A 123 -8.28 15.94 -1.16
CA TYR A 123 -9.02 16.81 -2.07
C TYR A 123 -10.51 16.52 -1.93
N THR A 124 -11.31 17.57 -1.89
CA THR A 124 -12.78 17.58 -1.90
C THR A 124 -13.24 18.56 -2.99
N ASP A 125 -14.54 18.62 -3.24
CA ASP A 125 -15.15 19.60 -4.16
C ASP A 125 -14.81 21.07 -3.80
N LYS A 126 -14.70 21.38 -2.50
CA LYS A 126 -14.57 22.74 -1.97
C LYS A 126 -13.23 23.05 -1.34
N ASN A 127 -12.51 22.03 -0.88
CA ASN A 127 -11.30 22.18 -0.09
C ASN A 127 -10.24 21.16 -0.50
N HIS A 128 -8.99 21.51 -0.29
CA HIS A 128 -7.88 20.58 -0.36
C HIS A 128 -6.81 20.97 0.65
N GLY A 129 -5.93 20.02 0.96
CA GLY A 129 -4.85 20.26 1.89
C GLY A 129 -3.92 19.07 2.00
N TRP A 130 -2.97 19.20 2.91
CA TRP A 130 -2.01 18.15 3.20
C TRP A 130 -1.58 18.18 4.65
N ILE A 131 -1.15 17.03 5.13
CA ILE A 131 -0.61 16.83 6.47
C ILE A 131 0.74 16.17 6.28
N ARG A 132 1.77 16.72 6.95
CA ARG A 132 3.10 16.12 6.98
C ARG A 132 3.12 14.97 7.97
N GLY A 133 3.84 13.93 7.59
CA GLY A 133 4.26 12.82 8.41
C GLY A 133 5.01 13.23 9.66
N THR A 134 4.92 12.36 10.66
CA THR A 134 5.80 12.35 11.82
C THR A 134 6.80 11.22 11.64
N GLU A 135 7.68 11.36 10.64
CA GLU A 135 8.80 10.43 10.50
C GLU A 135 9.76 10.64 11.67
N ASP A 136 10.02 9.56 12.41
CA ASP A 136 11.08 9.53 13.40
C ASP A 136 12.44 9.34 12.72
N ALA A 137 13.52 9.67 13.43
CA ALA A 137 14.86 9.41 12.94
C ALA A 137 15.01 7.92 12.60
N PRO A 138 15.59 7.56 11.44
CA PRO A 138 15.74 6.16 11.06
C PRO A 138 16.62 5.46 12.09
N ILE A 139 16.02 4.56 12.87
CA ILE A 139 16.72 3.77 13.91
C ILE A 139 17.26 2.47 13.29
N THR A 140 16.53 1.93 12.31
CA THR A 140 16.91 0.76 11.50
C THR A 140 16.49 1.00 10.04
N PRO A 141 17.02 0.26 9.06
CA PRO A 141 16.56 0.36 7.67
C PRO A 141 15.04 0.14 7.52
N PHE A 142 14.44 -0.62 8.44
CA PHE A 142 13.01 -0.91 8.45
C PHE A 142 12.16 0.20 9.06
N THR A 143 12.73 1.08 9.90
CA THR A 143 11.95 2.20 10.48
C THR A 143 11.52 3.25 9.46
N SER A 144 12.23 3.32 8.32
CA SER A 144 11.87 4.16 7.18
C SER A 144 11.22 3.37 6.04
N ASP A 145 11.01 2.06 6.21
CA ASP A 145 10.39 1.24 5.17
C ASP A 145 8.88 1.51 5.12
N MET A 146 8.46 2.30 4.13
CA MET A 146 7.06 2.67 3.97
C MET A 146 6.23 1.64 3.20
N SER A 147 6.86 0.57 2.67
CA SER A 147 6.20 -0.41 1.80
C SER A 147 5.01 -1.11 2.44
N GLN A 148 4.96 -1.20 3.78
CA GLN A 148 3.91 -1.91 4.51
C GLN A 148 2.87 -0.98 5.14
N SER A 149 3.14 0.33 5.23
CA SER A 149 2.29 1.26 5.96
C SER A 149 0.96 1.63 5.27
N GLY A 150 0.80 1.26 3.99
CA GLY A 150 -0.36 1.62 3.17
C GLY A 150 -1.67 1.09 3.76
N ASP A 151 -1.74 -0.21 4.05
CA ASP A 151 -2.93 -0.85 4.61
C ASP A 151 -3.32 -0.24 5.97
N ALA A 152 -2.34 0.05 6.83
CA ALA A 152 -2.56 0.69 8.12
C ALA A 152 -3.11 2.13 7.97
N ILE A 153 -2.62 2.89 6.99
CA ILE A 153 -3.13 4.23 6.67
C ILE A 153 -4.59 4.13 6.19
N VAL A 154 -4.88 3.25 5.24
CA VAL A 154 -6.22 3.05 4.68
C VAL A 154 -7.21 2.61 5.77
N ALA A 155 -6.84 1.61 6.58
CA ALA A 155 -7.67 1.14 7.68
C ALA A 155 -7.96 2.25 8.71
N ALA A 156 -6.98 3.10 9.00
CA ALA A 156 -7.13 4.22 9.92
C ALA A 156 -8.02 5.34 9.36
N LEU A 157 -7.90 5.67 8.06
CA LEU A 157 -8.82 6.58 7.37
C LEU A 157 -10.24 6.04 7.42
N MET A 158 -10.44 4.78 7.04
CA MET A 158 -11.74 4.11 7.09
C MET A 158 -12.34 4.13 8.49
N ARG A 159 -11.55 3.86 9.54
CA ARG A 159 -12.01 3.94 10.93
C ARG A 159 -12.53 5.32 11.27
N MET A 160 -11.78 6.37 10.96
CA MET A 160 -12.21 7.75 11.26
C MET A 160 -13.46 8.13 10.47
N LEU A 161 -13.50 7.82 9.19
CA LEU A 161 -14.60 8.22 8.30
C LEU A 161 -15.88 7.38 8.53
N SER A 162 -15.76 6.13 9.00
CA SER A 162 -16.91 5.30 9.34
C SER A 162 -17.58 5.70 10.65
N VAL A 163 -16.85 6.27 11.61
CA VAL A 163 -17.41 6.78 12.87
C VAL A 163 -18.19 8.08 12.64
N ASN A 164 -17.69 8.99 11.81
CA ASN A 164 -18.36 10.26 11.50
C ASN A 164 -18.52 10.49 9.98
N PRO A 165 -19.38 9.72 9.30
CA PRO A 165 -19.51 9.77 7.84
C PRO A 165 -20.05 11.11 7.32
N HIS A 166 -20.81 11.83 8.13
CA HIS A 166 -21.32 13.17 7.80
C HIS A 166 -20.21 14.24 7.73
N LEU A 167 -19.02 13.95 8.28
CA LEU A 167 -17.86 14.86 8.27
C LEU A 167 -16.82 14.49 7.19
N VAL A 168 -17.17 13.62 6.24
CA VAL A 168 -16.24 13.14 5.19
C VAL A 168 -15.67 14.24 4.30
N THR A 169 -16.32 15.40 4.22
CA THR A 169 -15.82 16.60 3.50
C THR A 169 -15.43 17.75 4.43
N ASP A 170 -15.54 17.57 5.75
CA ASP A 170 -15.21 18.63 6.71
C ASP A 170 -13.69 18.79 6.82
N LYS A 171 -13.20 20.01 6.57
CA LYS A 171 -11.78 20.33 6.52
C LYS A 171 -11.05 20.01 7.83
N VAL A 172 -11.67 20.32 8.97
CA VAL A 172 -11.06 20.12 10.30
C VAL A 172 -11.02 18.63 10.64
N TYR A 173 -12.08 17.90 10.30
CA TYR A 173 -12.17 16.46 10.51
C TYR A 173 -11.22 15.70 9.61
N LEU A 174 -11.13 16.04 8.32
CA LEU A 174 -10.17 15.45 7.38
C LEU A 174 -8.74 15.65 7.85
N HIS A 175 -8.40 16.84 8.37
CA HIS A 175 -7.08 17.08 8.96
C HIS A 175 -6.78 16.10 10.11
N LYS A 176 -7.74 15.90 11.03
CA LYS A 176 -7.59 14.95 12.14
C LYS A 176 -7.54 13.50 11.67
N ALA A 177 -8.35 13.13 10.69
CA ALA A 177 -8.40 11.78 10.13
C ALA A 177 -7.07 11.42 9.48
N VAL A 178 -6.52 12.33 8.67
CA VAL A 178 -5.21 12.13 8.04
C VAL A 178 -4.08 12.09 9.08
N GLN A 179 -4.09 12.96 10.09
CA GLN A 179 -3.12 12.89 11.19
C GLN A 179 -3.18 11.56 11.94
N TYR A 180 -4.40 11.03 12.19
CA TYR A 180 -4.60 9.74 12.81
C TYR A 180 -4.05 8.61 11.92
N ALA A 181 -4.32 8.65 10.63
CA ALA A 181 -3.84 7.66 9.67
C ALA A 181 -2.32 7.61 9.56
N ILE A 182 -1.65 8.77 9.51
CA ILE A 182 -0.19 8.88 9.56
C ILE A 182 0.35 8.20 10.83
N LYS A 183 -0.22 8.48 12.01
CA LYS A 183 0.22 7.87 13.27
C LYS A 183 0.08 6.35 13.25
N CYS A 184 -1.04 5.84 12.72
CA CYS A 184 -1.24 4.40 12.57
C CYS A 184 -0.21 3.78 11.63
N GLY A 185 0.05 4.39 10.47
CA GLY A 185 1.09 3.94 9.55
C GLY A 185 2.49 3.93 10.17
N VAL A 186 2.84 4.95 10.97
CA VAL A 186 4.13 5.00 11.68
C VAL A 186 4.24 3.91 12.74
N ILE A 187 3.16 3.65 13.49
CA ILE A 187 3.15 2.56 14.48
C ILE A 187 3.36 1.21 13.78
N ASP A 188 2.71 1.00 12.64
CA ASP A 188 2.84 -0.23 11.85
C ASP A 188 4.29 -0.44 11.35
N GLN A 189 4.92 0.62 10.84
CA GLN A 189 6.34 0.62 10.49
C GLN A 189 7.24 0.23 11.69
N TRP A 190 6.93 0.73 12.89
CA TRP A 190 7.72 0.40 14.07
C TRP A 190 7.53 -1.03 14.55
N VAL A 191 6.33 -1.59 14.38
CA VAL A 191 6.09 -3.02 14.67
C VAL A 191 6.99 -3.87 13.76
N LEU A 192 7.04 -3.55 12.47
CA LEU A 192 7.94 -4.23 11.54
C LEU A 192 9.41 -4.06 11.94
N ALA A 193 9.84 -2.85 12.30
CA ALA A 193 11.21 -2.63 12.73
C ALA A 193 11.59 -3.43 13.99
N ARG A 194 10.63 -3.69 14.88
CA ARG A 194 10.84 -4.56 16.05
C ARG A 194 10.99 -6.03 15.64
N GLU A 195 10.20 -6.49 14.67
CA GLU A 195 10.26 -7.86 14.16
C GLU A 195 11.52 -8.12 13.33
N GLY A 196 11.90 -7.14 12.47
CA GLY A 196 13.12 -7.18 11.66
C GLY A 196 14.41 -7.00 12.44
N GLY A 197 14.32 -6.48 13.67
CA GLY A 197 15.46 -6.26 14.56
C GLY A 197 16.32 -5.05 14.20
N PHE A 198 17.36 -4.82 15.00
CA PHE A 198 18.41 -3.86 14.69
C PHE A 198 19.48 -4.53 13.84
N LEU A 199 20.01 -3.84 12.82
CA LEU A 199 21.26 -4.27 12.20
C LEU A 199 22.32 -4.38 13.31
N PRO A 200 23.15 -5.44 13.33
CA PRO A 200 24.27 -5.53 14.26
C PRO A 200 25.11 -4.25 14.17
N LYS A 201 25.36 -3.58 15.29
CA LYS A 201 26.24 -2.40 15.32
C LYS A 201 27.64 -2.77 14.86
N GLU A 202 28.15 -1.98 13.91
CA GLU A 202 29.53 -1.93 13.41
C GLU A 202 30.01 -3.16 12.61
N ARG A 203 29.60 -3.21 11.34
CA ARG A 203 30.55 -3.45 10.24
C ARG A 203 30.29 -2.38 9.18
N GLU A 204 31.36 -1.93 8.53
CA GLU A 204 31.29 -0.98 7.40
C GLU A 204 30.16 -1.33 6.44
N ASP A 205 29.54 -0.32 5.83
CA ASP A 205 28.45 -0.47 4.87
C ASP A 205 28.76 -1.63 3.91
N PRO A 206 28.01 -2.75 3.99
CA PRO A 206 28.26 -3.87 3.11
C PRO A 206 28.01 -3.41 1.67
N THR A 207 29.02 -3.54 0.80
CA THR A 207 28.86 -3.26 -0.64
C THR A 207 27.73 -4.15 -1.19
N LYS A 208 27.03 -3.65 -2.22
CA LYS A 208 25.80 -4.24 -2.79
C LYS A 208 25.83 -5.75 -3.05
N GLU A 209 27.00 -6.36 -3.17
CA GLU A 209 27.20 -7.81 -3.35
C GLU A 209 26.87 -8.64 -2.08
N GLU A 210 26.96 -8.07 -0.87
CA GLU A 210 26.67 -8.82 0.36
C GLU A 210 25.17 -8.93 0.67
N TYR A 211 24.32 -8.07 0.10
CA TYR A 211 22.86 -8.20 0.19
C TYR A 211 22.31 -9.37 -0.64
N GLU A 212 23.01 -9.80 -1.69
CA GLU A 212 22.64 -10.99 -2.48
C GLU A 212 22.95 -12.30 -1.75
N VAL A 213 23.64 -12.26 -0.60
CA VAL A 213 23.87 -13.44 0.26
C VAL A 213 22.83 -13.53 1.38
N ARG A 214 21.58 -13.12 1.13
CA ARG A 214 20.46 -13.90 1.67
C ARG A 214 20.42 -15.17 0.84
N ARG A 215 20.89 -16.29 1.42
CA ARG A 215 20.74 -17.64 0.85
C ARG A 215 19.35 -17.76 0.24
N SER A 216 19.28 -17.64 -1.08
CA SER A 216 18.09 -17.92 -1.83
C SER A 216 17.83 -19.40 -1.61
N ILE A 217 16.67 -19.71 -1.05
CA ILE A 217 16.13 -21.07 -1.09
C ILE A 217 16.12 -21.43 -2.58
N THR A 218 16.91 -22.41 -2.97
CA THR A 218 17.04 -22.78 -4.38
C THR A 218 15.78 -23.53 -4.82
N GLU A 219 15.44 -23.49 -6.10
CA GLU A 219 14.24 -24.13 -6.71
C GLU A 219 14.07 -25.62 -6.33
N ARG A 220 15.16 -26.27 -5.88
CA ARG A 220 15.20 -27.66 -5.40
C ARG A 220 14.50 -27.87 -4.06
N GLU A 221 14.38 -26.83 -3.23
CA GLU A 221 13.81 -26.88 -1.88
C GLU A 221 12.29 -26.59 -1.86
N TYR A 222 11.71 -26.17 -3.00
CA TYR A 222 10.27 -25.89 -3.15
C TYR A 222 9.42 -27.14 -3.49
N ARG A 223 10.04 -28.29 -3.84
CA ARG A 223 9.29 -29.51 -4.11
C ARG A 223 9.15 -30.37 -2.86
N THR A 224 7.93 -30.52 -2.37
CA THR A 224 7.53 -31.59 -1.44
C THR A 224 8.06 -32.94 -1.95
N LEU A 225 8.96 -33.57 -1.18
CA LEU A 225 9.47 -34.91 -1.48
C LEU A 225 8.29 -35.91 -1.50
N PRO A 226 8.09 -36.68 -2.59
CA PRO A 226 7.08 -37.74 -2.64
C PRO A 226 7.45 -38.99 -1.84
N ASP A 227 8.71 -39.14 -1.39
CA ASP A 227 9.22 -40.41 -0.86
C ASP A 227 9.24 -40.45 0.67
N ALA A 228 8.10 -40.11 1.27
CA ALA A 228 7.80 -40.47 2.64
C ALA A 228 6.73 -41.57 2.67
N MET A 229 6.98 -42.70 2.00
CA MET A 229 6.35 -43.98 2.33
C MET A 229 7.29 -45.14 1.98
N HIS A 230 7.65 -45.91 3.02
CA HIS A 230 8.39 -47.18 3.06
C HIS A 230 9.93 -47.12 2.89
N SER A 231 10.77 -47.90 3.57
CA SER A 231 10.83 -48.56 4.89
C SER A 231 12.22 -49.24 4.94
N GLU A 232 12.91 -49.12 6.08
CA GLU A 232 13.91 -50.05 6.67
C GLU A 232 15.00 -50.71 5.79
N ASN A 233 16.28 -50.40 6.07
CA ASN A 233 17.30 -51.36 6.54
C ASN A 233 18.71 -50.72 6.71
N SER A 234 19.33 -50.92 7.88
CA SER A 234 20.79 -50.80 8.19
C SER A 234 21.59 -51.97 7.54
N PRO A 235 22.94 -52.13 7.69
CA PRO A 235 24.02 -51.38 8.42
C PRO A 235 25.23 -51.01 7.50
N THR A 236 26.28 -50.26 7.89
CA THR A 236 27.50 -50.71 8.63
C THR A 236 28.56 -49.59 8.76
N GLY A 237 29.28 -49.54 9.90
CA GLY A 237 30.70 -49.11 10.09
C GLY A 237 31.05 -47.62 9.92
N GLU A 238 31.89 -46.94 10.70
CA GLU A 238 32.89 -47.30 11.72
C GLU A 238 33.13 -46.08 12.63
N LEU A 239 33.37 -46.36 13.92
CA LEU A 239 33.82 -45.43 14.95
C LEU A 239 35.34 -45.28 14.89
N LEU A 240 35.87 -44.05 14.95
CA LEU A 240 37.21 -43.79 15.49
C LEU A 240 37.24 -42.49 16.30
N TYR A 241 37.44 -42.66 17.62
CA TYR A 241 37.92 -41.67 18.59
C TYR A 241 39.41 -41.36 18.34
N VAL A 242 39.86 -40.13 18.59
CA VAL A 242 41.16 -39.85 19.26
C VAL A 242 40.99 -38.58 20.12
N GLU A 243 41.64 -38.64 21.29
CA GLU A 243 41.66 -37.80 22.50
C GLU A 243 41.72 -36.27 22.34
#